data_AF-A0A954Y0B5-F1
#
_entry.id   AF-A0A954Y0B5-F1
#
_cell.length_a   1.000
_cell.length_b   1.000
_cell.length_c   1.000
_cell.angle_alpha   90.00
_cell.angle_beta   90.00
_cell.angle_gamma   90.00
#
_symmetry.space_group_name_H-M   'P 1'
#
loop_
_entity.id
_entity.type
_entity.pdbx_description
1 polymer ?
#
loop_
_entity_poly.entity_id
_entity_poly.type
_entity_poly.pdbx_seq_one_letter_code
_entity_poly.pdbx_strand_id
1 'polypeptide(L)'
;ALVCPDCGATTLVVAPAIRPLSGVQPPTAGDDYELDAASAPTPRPAPRGVAIIEAERHEQARARNNGGRGHKKLPSHSSREICPRVPLLQGAASMLLTGAIATRWLTLSAGLFVVMWFAMQAWTTFSSLSQMGAIMAICFYALAVMLGALWFVAASAVWLAVVAESADGHRRLHNPPTSVYLDWLGDAVYLGVAAVAAALPACGVARFIPWGPLNPLAVGAVAWAAALPVMLLSALEEASPMGVLSPRVWSSLVRRPLHWALFYAMSALIVAFAVSLVVAAPAAVNFLAPMFVAVSLVYFRLLGLLGWWLSESMADDEEDEAERS
;
A
#
# COMPACT_ATOMS: atom_id res chain seq x y z
N ALA A 1 -29.82 31.56 -21.23
CA ALA A 1 -30.06 32.99 -21.01
C ALA A 1 -29.64 33.31 -19.59
N LEU A 2 -28.91 34.40 -19.38
CA LEU A 2 -28.55 34.85 -18.03
C LEU A 2 -29.61 35.86 -17.58
N VAL A 3 -30.08 35.71 -16.34
CA VAL A 3 -31.05 36.63 -15.74
C VAL A 3 -30.26 37.59 -14.84
N CYS A 4 -30.39 38.89 -15.08
CA CYS A 4 -29.75 39.88 -14.22
C CYS A 4 -30.41 39.85 -12.82
N PRO A 5 -29.64 39.65 -11.73
CA PRO A 5 -30.20 39.54 -10.39
C PRO A 5 -30.82 40.84 -9.86
N ASP A 6 -30.43 42.00 -10.39
CA ASP A 6 -30.89 43.30 -9.88
C ASP A 6 -32.19 43.79 -10.53
N CYS A 7 -32.50 43.37 -11.76
CA CYS A 7 -33.66 43.87 -12.50
C CYS A 7 -34.50 42.78 -13.19
N GLY A 8 -34.10 41.51 -13.12
CA GLY A 8 -34.84 40.39 -13.71
C GLY A 8 -34.81 40.34 -15.23
N ALA A 9 -34.10 41.26 -15.90
CA ALA A 9 -33.98 41.25 -17.36
C ALA A 9 -33.19 40.02 -17.82
N THR A 10 -33.81 39.22 -18.70
CA THR A 10 -33.18 38.10 -19.40
C THR A 10 -32.35 38.59 -20.58
N THR A 11 -31.03 38.52 -20.47
CA THR A 11 -30.13 38.73 -21.60
C THR A 11 -29.81 37.39 -22.26
N LEU A 12 -30.14 37.31 -23.55
CA LEU A 12 -29.78 36.18 -24.39
C LEU A 12 -28.29 36.32 -24.76
N VAL A 13 -27.42 35.66 -24.00
CA VAL A 13 -26.01 35.54 -24.37
C VAL A 13 -25.92 34.61 -25.57
N VAL A 14 -25.82 35.18 -26.75
CA VAL A 14 -25.51 34.46 -27.99
C VAL A 14 -24.06 34.01 -27.88
N ALA A 15 -23.81 32.71 -28.00
CA ALA A 15 -22.44 32.20 -28.07
C ALA A 15 -21.72 32.94 -29.20
N PRO A 16 -20.51 33.51 -28.94
CA PRO A 16 -19.79 34.22 -29.98
C PRO A 16 -19.63 33.28 -31.18
N ALA A 17 -19.98 33.78 -32.37
CA ALA A 17 -19.73 33.03 -33.59
C ALA A 17 -18.25 32.65 -33.61
N ILE A 18 -17.96 31.35 -33.65
CA ILE A 18 -16.60 30.85 -33.77
C ILE A 18 -16.10 31.36 -35.12
N ARG A 19 -15.40 32.50 -35.11
CA ARG A 19 -14.65 32.92 -36.28
C ARG A 19 -13.53 31.89 -36.41
N PRO A 20 -13.45 31.11 -37.50
CA PRO A 20 -12.24 30.37 -37.77
C PRO A 20 -11.10 31.40 -37.74
N LEU A 21 -10.05 31.15 -36.96
CA LEU A 21 -8.87 32.01 -36.95
C LEU A 21 -8.35 32.10 -38.38
N SER A 22 -8.67 33.19 -39.07
CA SER A 22 -8.18 33.46 -40.41
C SER A 22 -6.68 33.73 -40.29
N GLY A 23 -5.86 32.77 -40.72
CA GLY A 23 -4.40 32.89 -40.66
C GLY A 23 -3.69 31.68 -40.08
N VAL A 24 -4.40 30.73 -39.45
CA VAL A 24 -3.80 29.44 -39.11
C VAL A 24 -3.88 28.55 -40.35
N GLN A 25 -2.89 28.68 -41.23
CA GLN A 25 -2.71 27.69 -42.28
C GLN A 25 -2.41 26.34 -41.60
N PRO A 26 -3.09 25.25 -42.00
CA PRO A 26 -2.66 23.92 -41.59
C PRO A 26 -1.21 23.76 -42.07
N PRO A 27 -0.32 23.24 -41.21
CA PRO A 27 1.10 23.12 -41.53
C PRO A 27 1.23 22.35 -42.83
N THR A 28 1.93 22.96 -43.77
CA THR A 28 2.31 22.29 -45.02
C THR A 28 3.32 21.19 -44.67
N ALA A 29 3.40 20.13 -45.47
CA ALA A 29 4.18 18.92 -45.18
C ALA A 29 5.73 19.09 -45.10
N GLY A 30 6.21 20.33 -44.91
CA GLY A 30 7.61 20.67 -44.67
C GLY A 30 7.82 21.76 -43.61
N ASP A 31 6.78 22.15 -42.87
CA ASP A 31 6.94 23.10 -41.75
C ASP A 31 7.32 22.32 -40.48
N ASP A 32 8.62 22.26 -40.20
CA ASP A 32 9.13 21.72 -38.95
C ASP A 32 8.67 22.60 -37.80
N TYR A 33 7.91 22.02 -36.87
CA TYR A 33 7.48 22.71 -35.66
C TYR A 33 8.70 22.97 -34.76
N GLU A 34 9.20 24.21 -34.76
CA GLU A 34 10.05 24.70 -33.67
C GLU A 34 9.17 24.87 -32.42
N LEU A 35 9.09 23.81 -31.62
CA LEU A 35 8.58 23.88 -30.26
C LEU A 35 9.48 24.84 -29.48
N ASP A 36 8.97 26.05 -29.26
CA ASP A 36 9.61 27.02 -28.38
C ASP A 36 9.76 26.39 -26.99
N ALA A 37 11.00 26.03 -26.64
CA ALA A 37 11.33 25.36 -25.38
C ALA A 37 10.96 26.21 -24.16
N ALA A 38 10.80 27.54 -24.33
CA ALA A 38 10.33 28.43 -23.27
C ALA A 38 8.82 28.31 -22.99
N SER A 39 8.05 27.81 -23.96
CA SER A 39 6.60 27.62 -23.87
C SER A 39 6.21 26.23 -23.36
N ALA A 40 7.19 25.34 -23.14
CA ALA A 40 6.92 24.03 -22.55
C ALA A 40 6.39 24.22 -21.12
N PRO A 41 5.17 23.73 -20.79
CA PRO A 41 4.68 23.78 -19.43
C PRO A 41 5.71 23.12 -18.52
N THR A 42 6.12 23.82 -17.45
CA THR A 42 7.09 23.30 -16.50
C THR A 42 6.59 21.94 -16.00
N PRO A 43 7.36 20.86 -16.18
CA PRO A 43 6.91 19.53 -15.80
C PRO A 43 6.57 19.55 -14.31
N ARG A 44 5.32 19.18 -13.98
CA ARG A 44 4.93 19.01 -12.58
C ARG A 44 5.87 17.96 -11.97
N PRO A 45 6.39 18.19 -10.75
CA PRO A 45 7.19 17.18 -10.08
C PRO A 45 6.36 15.89 -9.96
N ALA A 46 6.85 14.82 -10.60
CA ALA A 46 6.21 13.53 -10.52
C ALA A 46 6.24 13.03 -9.07
N PRO A 47 5.18 12.37 -8.57
CA PRO A 47 5.21 11.69 -7.28
C PRO A 47 6.43 10.76 -7.22
N ARG A 48 7.18 10.77 -6.12
CA ARG A 48 8.54 10.19 -6.08
C ARG A 48 8.61 8.71 -6.49
N GLY A 49 7.58 7.92 -6.19
CA GLY A 49 7.50 6.53 -6.66
C GLY A 49 7.43 6.43 -8.19
N VAL A 50 6.63 7.28 -8.83
CA VAL A 50 6.55 7.38 -10.30
C VAL A 50 7.84 7.96 -10.86
N ALA A 51 8.45 8.94 -10.18
CA ALA A 51 9.71 9.55 -10.60
C ALA A 51 10.87 8.55 -10.60
N ILE A 52 10.93 7.63 -9.63
CA ILE A 52 11.94 6.56 -9.59
C ILE A 52 11.71 5.58 -10.74
N ILE A 53 10.48 5.12 -10.95
CA ILE A 53 10.14 4.19 -12.04
C ILE A 53 10.39 4.82 -13.42
N GLU A 54 10.04 6.10 -13.61
CA GLU A 54 10.29 6.84 -14.85
C GLU A 54 11.78 7.12 -15.06
N ALA A 55 12.53 7.43 -14.00
CA ALA A 55 13.98 7.60 -14.07
C ALA A 55 14.65 6.28 -14.47
N GLU A 56 14.26 5.15 -13.89
CA GLU A 56 14.76 3.82 -14.25
C GLU A 56 14.40 3.47 -15.71
N ARG A 57 13.17 3.74 -16.14
CA ARG A 57 12.77 3.56 -17.56
C ARG A 57 13.59 4.43 -18.50
N HIS A 58 13.83 5.69 -18.14
CA HIS A 58 14.65 6.59 -18.94
C HIS A 58 16.13 6.16 -18.98
N GLU A 59 16.67 5.67 -17.87
CA GLU A 59 18.03 5.14 -17.80
C GLU A 59 18.18 3.86 -18.62
N GLN A 60 17.19 2.96 -18.57
CA GLN A 60 17.12 1.78 -19.43
C GLN A 60 17.02 2.16 -20.92
N ALA A 61 16.19 3.16 -21.27
CA ALA A 61 16.07 3.64 -22.65
C ALA A 61 17.39 4.27 -23.14
N ARG A 62 18.09 5.03 -22.29
CA ARG A 62 19.41 5.59 -22.59
C ARG A 62 20.47 4.50 -22.75
N ALA A 63 20.47 3.49 -21.88
CA ALA A 63 21.37 2.34 -21.99
C ALA A 63 21.16 1.57 -23.30
N ARG A 64 19.89 1.43 -23.73
CA ARG A 64 19.52 0.80 -25.01
C ARG A 64 20.00 1.62 -26.22
N ASN A 65 19.85 2.94 -26.18
CA ASN A 65 20.31 3.83 -27.26
C ASN A 65 21.84 4.01 -27.30
N ASN A 66 22.53 3.93 -26.16
CA ASN A 66 23.99 4.04 -26.10
C ASN A 66 24.74 2.73 -26.44
N GLY A 67 24.02 1.67 -26.84
CA GLY A 67 24.56 0.33 -27.14
C GLY A 67 25.55 0.22 -28.32
N GLY A 68 26.02 1.32 -28.90
CA GLY A 68 26.91 1.30 -30.07
C GLY A 68 28.40 1.38 -29.78
N ARG A 69 28.86 1.94 -28.66
CA ARG A 69 30.31 2.19 -28.45
C ARG A 69 30.74 1.99 -27.00
N GLY A 70 31.22 0.79 -26.71
CA GLY A 70 31.97 0.47 -25.49
C GLY A 70 31.12 -0.19 -24.41
N HIS A 71 30.84 -1.49 -24.59
CA HIS A 71 30.37 -2.37 -23.52
C HIS A 71 31.42 -2.45 -22.39
N LYS A 72 31.42 -1.47 -21.48
CA LYS A 72 31.57 -1.82 -20.07
C LYS A 72 30.34 -2.70 -19.79
N LYS A 73 30.56 -3.99 -19.51
CA LYS A 73 29.53 -4.87 -18.98
C LYS A 73 28.87 -4.11 -17.83
N LEU A 74 27.69 -3.53 -18.08
CA LEU A 74 26.78 -3.17 -17.01
C LEU A 74 26.71 -4.45 -16.15
N PRO A 75 26.95 -4.37 -14.83
CA PRO A 75 26.94 -5.54 -13.97
C PRO A 75 25.70 -6.33 -14.34
N SER A 76 25.91 -7.53 -14.88
CA SER A 76 24.82 -8.27 -15.49
C SER A 76 23.75 -8.42 -14.42
N HIS A 77 22.51 -8.12 -14.79
CA HIS A 77 21.32 -8.38 -13.99
C HIS A 77 21.19 -9.85 -13.53
N SER A 78 22.14 -10.72 -13.92
CA SER A 78 22.31 -12.13 -13.59
C SER A 78 22.76 -12.41 -12.15
N SER A 79 22.73 -11.42 -11.26
CA SER A 79 22.87 -11.66 -9.82
C SER A 79 21.63 -11.17 -9.07
N ARG A 80 20.44 -11.30 -9.67
CA ARG A 80 19.23 -11.44 -8.86
C ARG A 80 19.50 -12.57 -7.88
N GLU A 81 19.44 -12.26 -6.58
CA GLU A 81 19.60 -13.29 -5.56
C GLU A 81 18.58 -14.40 -5.85
N ILE A 82 19.02 -15.65 -5.93
CA ILE A 82 18.10 -16.77 -6.14
C ILE A 82 17.19 -16.83 -4.92
N CYS A 83 15.88 -16.86 -5.15
CA CYS A 83 14.93 -16.93 -4.04
C CYS A 83 15.17 -18.21 -3.24
N PRO A 84 15.43 -18.12 -1.92
CA PRO A 84 15.64 -19.31 -1.12
C PRO A 84 14.36 -20.14 -1.12
N ARG A 85 14.48 -21.47 -1.04
CA ARG A 85 13.32 -22.38 -1.04
C ARG A 85 12.37 -22.18 0.15
N VAL A 86 12.84 -21.54 1.24
CA VAL A 86 12.06 -21.31 2.46
C VAL A 86 12.35 -19.90 3.03
N PRO A 87 12.00 -18.81 2.30
CA PRO A 87 12.28 -17.45 2.71
C PRO A 87 11.52 -17.05 3.98
N LEU A 88 10.37 -17.70 4.23
CA LEU A 88 9.49 -17.40 5.35
C LEU A 88 10.17 -17.67 6.70
N LEU A 89 11.04 -18.69 6.78
CA LEU A 89 11.86 -18.98 7.96
C LEU A 89 13.24 -18.32 7.86
N GLN A 90 13.84 -18.32 6.67
CA GLN A 90 15.21 -17.90 6.46
C GLN A 90 15.29 -16.43 6.01
N GLY A 91 14.97 -15.50 6.90
CA GLY A 91 15.24 -14.07 6.65
C GLY A 91 14.29 -13.06 7.30
N ALA A 92 13.12 -13.50 7.78
CA ALA A 92 12.18 -12.59 8.44
C ALA A 92 12.82 -11.91 9.67
N ALA A 93 13.51 -12.67 10.52
CA ALA A 93 14.15 -12.15 11.72
C ALA A 93 15.33 -11.21 11.44
N SER A 94 16.14 -11.49 10.41
CA SER A 94 17.35 -10.70 10.13
C SER A 94 17.03 -9.28 9.67
N MET A 95 15.95 -9.10 8.91
CA MET A 95 15.51 -7.76 8.50
C MET A 95 15.01 -6.97 9.71
N LEU A 96 14.16 -7.57 10.54
CA LEU A 96 13.54 -6.92 11.71
C LEU A 96 14.56 -6.48 12.78
N LEU A 97 15.68 -7.19 12.90
CA LEU A 97 16.75 -6.87 13.83
C LEU A 97 17.73 -5.81 13.30
N THR A 98 17.51 -5.26 12.10
CA THR A 98 18.32 -4.15 11.58
C THR A 98 18.04 -2.89 12.39
N GLY A 99 19.08 -2.12 12.74
CA GLY A 99 18.95 -0.92 13.59
C GLY A 99 17.88 0.08 13.08
N ALA A 100 17.75 0.26 11.77
CA ALA A 100 16.73 1.12 11.17
C ALA A 100 15.29 0.63 11.41
N ILE A 101 15.05 -0.68 11.39
CA ILE A 101 13.71 -1.23 11.66
C ILE A 101 13.45 -1.27 13.16
N ALA A 102 14.47 -1.55 13.98
CA ALA A 102 14.34 -1.52 15.44
C ALA A 102 13.92 -0.13 15.95
N THR A 103 14.50 0.95 15.41
CA THR A 103 14.07 2.31 15.78
C THR A 103 12.62 2.58 15.36
N ARG A 104 12.21 2.19 14.14
CA ARG A 104 10.84 2.37 13.65
C ARG A 104 9.83 1.55 14.44
N TRP A 105 10.16 0.30 14.76
CA TRP A 105 9.37 -0.56 15.63
C TRP A 105 9.14 0.12 16.97
N LEU A 106 10.19 0.65 17.62
CA LEU A 106 10.07 1.32 18.91
C LEU A 106 9.21 2.59 18.82
N THR A 107 9.41 3.42 17.79
CA THR A 107 8.60 4.64 17.61
C THR A 107 7.13 4.34 17.31
N LEU A 108 6.85 3.35 16.46
CA LEU A 108 5.48 2.95 16.15
C LEU A 108 4.81 2.29 17.35
N SER A 109 5.56 1.55 18.15
CA SER A 109 5.08 0.93 19.39
C SER A 109 4.69 1.98 20.43
N ALA A 110 5.55 3.00 20.63
CA ALA A 110 5.27 4.11 21.52
C ALA A 110 4.04 4.92 21.05
N GLY A 111 3.93 5.21 19.74
CA GLY A 111 2.77 5.89 19.18
C GLY A 111 1.48 5.09 19.36
N LEU A 112 1.51 3.78 19.05
CA LEU A 112 0.33 2.91 19.22
C LEU A 112 -0.08 2.80 20.68
N PHE A 113 0.88 2.72 21.60
CA PHE A 113 0.61 2.72 23.05
C PHE A 113 -0.16 3.97 23.49
N VAL A 114 0.27 5.16 23.03
CA VAL A 114 -0.42 6.42 23.33
C VAL A 114 -1.85 6.43 22.76
N VAL A 115 -2.03 5.97 21.52
CA VAL A 115 -3.35 5.86 20.87
C VAL A 115 -4.27 4.93 21.66
N MET A 116 -3.78 3.74 22.02
CA MET A 116 -4.53 2.76 22.81
C MET A 116 -4.87 3.28 24.20
N TRP A 117 -3.95 4.01 24.84
CA TRP A 117 -4.20 4.65 26.13
C TRP A 117 -5.39 5.62 26.06
N PHE A 118 -5.39 6.54 25.10
CA PHE A 118 -6.51 7.47 24.93
C PHE A 118 -7.83 6.77 24.58
N ALA A 119 -7.78 5.73 23.74
CA ALA A 119 -8.97 4.93 23.42
C ALA A 119 -9.52 4.21 24.67
N MET A 120 -8.64 3.67 25.52
CA MET A 120 -9.01 3.03 26.77
C MET A 120 -9.62 4.05 27.75
N GLN A 121 -9.04 5.25 27.88
CA GLN A 121 -9.58 6.33 28.72
C GLN A 121 -10.95 6.81 28.21
N ALA A 122 -11.14 6.90 26.89
CA ALA A 122 -12.44 7.22 26.31
C ALA A 122 -13.48 6.15 26.68
N TRP A 123 -13.13 4.86 26.56
CA TRP A 123 -14.01 3.74 26.89
C TRP A 123 -14.38 3.69 28.38
N THR A 124 -13.40 3.79 29.28
CA THR A 124 -13.65 3.76 30.73
C THR A 124 -14.49 4.95 31.18
N THR A 125 -14.19 6.15 30.67
CA THR A 125 -14.95 7.36 31.00
C THR A 125 -16.38 7.29 30.48
N PHE A 126 -16.59 6.76 29.27
CA PHE A 126 -17.93 6.57 28.69
C PHE A 126 -18.80 5.65 29.56
N SER A 127 -18.21 4.64 30.19
CA SER A 127 -18.93 3.71 31.07
C SER A 127 -19.37 4.31 32.41
N SER A 128 -18.86 5.48 32.80
CA SER A 128 -19.05 6.06 34.14
C SER A 128 -20.42 6.72 34.40
N LEU A 129 -21.36 6.72 33.44
CA LEU A 129 -22.74 7.28 33.52
C LEU A 129 -22.87 8.75 34.01
N SER A 130 -21.77 9.47 34.24
CA SER A 130 -21.78 10.87 34.65
C SER A 130 -21.84 11.81 33.44
N GLN A 131 -22.58 12.91 33.53
CA GLN A 131 -22.68 13.91 32.45
C GLN A 131 -21.32 14.54 32.12
N MET A 132 -20.50 14.83 33.14
CA MET A 132 -19.13 15.33 32.94
C MET A 132 -18.22 14.28 32.28
N GLY A 133 -18.43 12.99 32.59
CA GLY A 133 -17.70 11.89 31.95
C GLY A 133 -17.97 11.81 30.45
N ALA A 134 -19.21 12.04 30.00
CA ALA A 134 -19.54 11.99 28.58
C ALA A 134 -18.74 13.02 27.75
N ILE A 135 -18.60 14.25 28.23
CA ILE A 135 -17.84 15.30 27.54
C ILE A 135 -16.36 14.91 27.45
N MET A 136 -15.77 14.46 28.54
CA MET A 136 -14.37 14.02 28.58
C MET A 136 -14.13 12.79 27.68
N ALA A 137 -15.07 11.85 27.63
CA ALA A 137 -14.98 10.67 26.78
C ALA A 137 -14.95 11.05 25.29
N ILE A 138 -15.77 12.02 24.86
CA ILE A 138 -15.77 12.52 23.48
C ILE A 138 -14.43 13.18 23.14
N CYS A 139 -13.89 14.00 24.06
CA CYS A 139 -12.57 14.63 23.87
C CYS A 139 -11.44 13.58 23.72
N PHE A 140 -11.40 12.57 24.60
CA PHE A 140 -10.42 11.50 24.49
C PHE A 140 -10.59 10.65 23.22
N TYR A 141 -11.82 10.39 22.82
CA TYR A 141 -12.11 9.68 21.57
C TYR A 141 -11.61 10.48 20.35
N ALA A 142 -11.90 11.78 20.27
CA ALA A 142 -11.43 12.63 19.18
C ALA A 142 -9.90 12.66 19.10
N LEU A 143 -9.22 12.77 20.25
CA LEU A 143 -7.76 12.68 20.32
C LEU A 143 -7.24 11.30 19.88
N ALA A 144 -7.87 10.22 20.31
CA ALA A 144 -7.49 8.86 19.91
C ALA A 144 -7.63 8.65 18.41
N VAL A 145 -8.71 9.15 17.78
CA VAL A 145 -8.93 9.07 16.33
C VAL A 145 -7.87 9.89 15.58
N MET A 146 -7.61 11.12 16.00
CA MET A 146 -6.62 11.99 15.35
C MET A 146 -5.20 11.41 15.44
N LEU A 147 -4.78 10.98 16.64
CA LEU A 147 -3.48 10.35 16.85
C LEU A 147 -3.40 8.99 16.14
N GLY A 148 -4.50 8.23 16.11
CA GLY A 148 -4.60 6.96 15.41
C GLY A 148 -4.45 7.12 13.89
N ALA A 149 -5.07 8.15 13.30
CA ALA A 149 -4.91 8.46 11.89
C ALA A 149 -3.45 8.85 11.55
N LEU A 150 -2.84 9.71 12.38
CA LEU A 150 -1.43 10.09 12.20
C LEU A 150 -0.49 8.87 12.34
N TRP A 151 -0.76 8.03 13.34
CA TRP A 151 -0.04 6.77 13.53
C TRP A 151 -0.19 5.84 12.34
N PHE A 152 -1.41 5.70 11.80
CA PHE A 152 -1.69 4.85 10.65
C PHE A 152 -0.92 5.33 9.41
N VAL A 153 -0.87 6.65 9.16
CA VAL A 153 -0.07 7.23 8.06
C VAL A 153 1.42 6.90 8.22
N ALA A 154 1.96 6.98 9.44
CA ALA A 154 3.35 6.60 9.70
C ALA A 154 3.59 5.09 9.55
N ALA A 155 2.65 4.26 10.01
CA ALA A 155 2.74 2.81 9.95
C ALA A 155 2.65 2.30 8.51
N SER A 156 1.73 2.83 7.69
CA SER A 156 1.55 2.44 6.30
C SER A 156 2.80 2.65 5.45
N ALA A 157 3.49 3.77 5.62
CA ALA A 157 4.73 4.04 4.91
C ALA A 157 5.82 3.01 5.26
N VAL A 158 5.96 2.66 6.54
CA VAL A 158 6.92 1.63 6.98
C VAL A 158 6.52 0.24 6.46
N TRP A 159 5.23 -0.10 6.52
CA TRP A 159 4.72 -1.38 6.05
C TRP A 159 4.90 -1.56 4.54
N LEU A 160 4.55 -0.56 3.72
CA LEU A 160 4.74 -0.64 2.27
C LEU A 160 6.23 -0.66 1.89
N ALA A 161 7.08 0.11 2.58
CA ALA A 161 8.52 0.03 2.37
C ALA A 161 9.07 -1.36 2.68
N VAL A 162 8.60 -2.00 3.76
CA VAL A 162 8.95 -3.40 4.07
C VAL A 162 8.44 -4.33 2.96
N VAL A 163 7.20 -4.20 2.50
CA VAL A 163 6.66 -5.05 1.42
C VAL A 163 7.49 -4.91 0.14
N ALA A 164 7.75 -3.69 -0.32
CA ALA A 164 8.47 -3.41 -1.55
C ALA A 164 9.89 -4.01 -1.53
N GLU A 165 10.67 -3.70 -0.49
CA GLU A 165 12.04 -4.21 -0.36
C GLU A 165 12.08 -5.74 -0.21
N SER A 166 11.01 -6.33 0.33
CA SER A 166 10.87 -7.78 0.43
C SER A 166 10.47 -8.43 -0.89
N ALA A 167 9.68 -7.76 -1.72
CA ALA A 167 9.33 -8.21 -3.06
C ALA A 167 10.55 -8.20 -3.99
N ASP A 168 11.49 -7.27 -3.76
CA ASP A 168 12.76 -7.21 -4.47
C ASP A 168 13.81 -8.23 -3.96
N GLY A 169 13.48 -8.99 -2.90
CA GLY A 169 14.39 -9.98 -2.31
C GLY A 169 15.45 -9.40 -1.37
N HIS A 170 15.41 -8.09 -1.07
CA HIS A 170 16.37 -7.49 -0.15
C HIS A 170 16.20 -8.04 1.27
N ARG A 171 17.33 -8.29 1.94
CA ARG A 171 17.37 -8.77 3.35
C ARG A 171 17.43 -7.65 4.38
N ARG A 172 17.64 -6.42 3.92
CA ARG A 172 17.78 -5.20 4.73
C ARG A 172 16.93 -4.11 4.08
N LEU A 173 16.44 -3.19 4.89
CA LEU A 173 15.72 -2.01 4.42
C LEU A 173 16.73 -0.98 3.91
N HIS A 174 16.90 -0.88 2.59
CA HIS A 174 17.86 0.04 1.99
C HIS A 174 17.31 1.48 1.94
N ASN A 175 16.04 1.64 1.59
CA ASN A 175 15.39 2.95 1.47
C ASN A 175 14.31 3.13 2.53
N PRO A 176 14.66 3.48 3.80
CA PRO A 176 13.65 3.77 4.81
C PRO A 176 12.85 5.02 4.41
N PRO A 177 11.56 5.10 4.81
CA PRO A 177 10.73 6.27 4.51
C PRO A 177 11.36 7.55 5.07
N THR A 178 11.34 8.62 4.28
CA THR A 178 11.81 9.97 4.66
C THR A 178 11.00 10.50 5.83
N SER A 179 11.50 11.48 6.59
CA SER A 179 10.76 12.09 7.71
C SER A 179 9.62 13.04 7.30
N VAL A 180 9.28 13.12 6.01
CA VAL A 180 8.26 14.03 5.49
C VAL A 180 6.90 13.34 5.49
N TYR A 181 6.06 13.65 6.48
CA TYR A 181 4.74 13.03 6.66
C TYR A 181 3.79 13.15 5.47
N LEU A 182 3.91 14.22 4.66
CA LEU A 182 3.06 14.43 3.49
C LEU A 182 3.30 13.36 2.41
N ASP A 183 4.53 12.85 2.29
CA ASP A 183 4.87 11.80 1.33
C ASP A 183 4.18 10.48 1.72
N TRP A 184 3.97 10.25 3.03
CA TRP A 184 3.37 9.03 3.58
C TRP A 184 1.85 8.95 3.37
N LEU A 185 1.20 10.07 3.05
CA LEU A 185 -0.25 10.09 2.83
C LEU A 185 -0.64 9.22 1.63
N GLY A 186 0.19 9.20 0.58
CA GLY A 186 -0.01 8.32 -0.58
C GLY A 186 -0.02 6.84 -0.19
N ASP A 187 0.96 6.43 0.63
CA ASP A 187 1.08 5.06 1.15
C ASP A 187 -0.12 4.68 2.03
N ALA A 188 -0.62 5.64 2.84
CA ALA A 188 -1.78 5.45 3.69
C ALA A 188 -3.06 5.26 2.87
N VAL A 189 -3.25 6.05 1.81
CA VAL A 189 -4.37 5.89 0.87
C VAL A 189 -4.30 4.51 0.20
N TYR A 190 -3.11 4.08 -0.19
CA TYR A 190 -2.90 2.78 -0.82
C TYR A 190 -3.37 1.63 0.06
N LEU A 191 -2.86 1.58 1.29
CA LEU A 191 -3.20 0.54 2.24
C LEU A 191 -4.66 0.65 2.71
N GLY A 192 -5.16 1.89 2.87
CA GLY A 192 -6.54 2.16 3.24
C GLY A 192 -7.55 1.67 2.20
N VAL A 193 -7.32 1.96 0.91
CA VAL A 193 -8.20 1.48 -0.18
C VAL A 193 -8.15 -0.05 -0.27
N ALA A 194 -6.97 -0.66 -0.18
CA ALA A 194 -6.85 -2.11 -0.16
C ALA A 194 -7.59 -2.75 1.04
N ALA A 195 -7.50 -2.13 2.22
CA ALA A 195 -8.21 -2.57 3.42
C ALA A 195 -9.73 -2.45 3.29
N VAL A 196 -10.24 -1.36 2.71
CA VAL A 196 -11.66 -1.17 2.44
C VAL A 196 -12.16 -2.16 1.37
N ALA A 197 -11.39 -2.36 0.29
CA ALA A 197 -11.71 -3.34 -0.74
C ALA A 197 -11.77 -4.77 -0.16
N ALA A 198 -10.86 -5.12 0.74
CA ALA A 198 -10.85 -6.39 1.46
C ALA A 198 -12.04 -6.56 2.42
N ALA A 199 -12.65 -5.46 2.89
CA ALA A 199 -13.84 -5.53 3.72
C ALA A 199 -15.08 -5.99 2.94
N LEU A 200 -15.15 -5.75 1.63
CA LEU A 200 -16.29 -6.17 0.79
C LEU A 200 -16.52 -7.70 0.81
N PRO A 201 -15.53 -8.56 0.45
CA PRO A 201 -15.72 -10.00 0.54
C PRO A 201 -15.89 -10.46 2.00
N ALA A 202 -15.24 -9.80 2.97
CA ALA A 202 -15.38 -10.14 4.38
C ALA A 202 -16.82 -9.93 4.89
N CYS A 203 -17.45 -8.80 4.53
CA CYS A 203 -18.85 -8.52 4.83
C CYS A 203 -19.78 -9.51 4.14
N GLY A 204 -19.47 -9.89 2.89
CA GLY A 204 -20.20 -10.95 2.18
C GLY A 204 -20.17 -12.27 2.95
N VAL A 205 -18.98 -12.76 3.29
CA VAL A 205 -18.79 -14.01 4.04
C VAL A 205 -19.49 -13.96 5.40
N ALA A 206 -19.34 -12.87 6.15
CA ALA A 206 -20.00 -12.69 7.44
C ALA A 206 -21.54 -12.68 7.35
N ARG A 207 -22.11 -12.29 6.21
CA ARG A 207 -23.56 -12.28 5.97
C ARG A 207 -24.12 -13.66 5.65
N PHE A 208 -23.36 -14.49 4.94
CA PHE A 208 -23.82 -15.80 4.44
C PHE A 208 -23.55 -16.97 5.38
N ILE A 209 -22.60 -16.85 6.32
CA ILE A 209 -22.35 -17.91 7.29
C ILE A 209 -23.49 -17.90 8.33
N PRO A 210 -24.28 -18.99 8.44
CA PRO A 210 -25.35 -19.08 9.43
C PRO A 210 -24.75 -18.92 10.82
N TRP A 211 -25.47 -18.18 11.67
CA TRP A 211 -25.02 -17.80 13.00
C TRP A 211 -24.95 -19.05 13.90
N GLY A 212 -23.81 -19.74 13.83
CA GLY A 212 -23.46 -20.86 14.71
C GLY A 212 -22.80 -20.35 16.00
N PRO A 213 -22.00 -21.19 16.69
CA PRO A 213 -21.28 -20.79 17.89
C PRO A 213 -20.13 -19.80 17.63
N LEU A 214 -19.84 -19.48 16.36
CA LEU A 214 -18.75 -18.59 15.97
C LEU A 214 -19.20 -17.13 16.06
N ASN A 215 -18.37 -16.29 16.68
CA ASN A 215 -18.61 -14.84 16.73
C ASN A 215 -18.52 -14.26 15.30
N PRO A 216 -19.58 -13.60 14.78
CA PRO A 216 -19.59 -13.05 13.42
C PRO A 216 -18.48 -12.03 13.18
N LEU A 217 -18.05 -11.30 14.22
CA LEU A 217 -16.93 -10.36 14.14
C LEU A 217 -15.61 -11.08 13.92
N ALA A 218 -15.40 -12.23 14.59
CA ALA A 218 -14.20 -13.04 14.38
C ALA A 218 -14.16 -13.62 12.96
N VAL A 219 -15.30 -14.09 12.45
CA VAL A 219 -15.42 -14.58 11.07
C VAL A 219 -15.11 -13.47 10.06
N GLY A 220 -15.69 -12.28 10.26
CA GLY A 220 -15.41 -11.10 9.43
C GLY A 220 -13.95 -10.68 9.48
N ALA A 221 -13.32 -10.69 10.66
CA ALA A 221 -11.90 -10.36 10.82
C ALA A 221 -10.98 -11.36 10.10
N VAL A 222 -11.28 -12.66 10.19
CA VAL A 222 -10.52 -13.71 9.47
C VAL A 222 -10.70 -13.56 7.96
N ALA A 223 -11.93 -13.34 7.48
CA ALA A 223 -12.19 -13.13 6.06
C ALA A 223 -11.51 -11.86 5.52
N TRP A 224 -11.50 -10.78 6.31
CA TRP A 224 -10.80 -9.54 5.98
C TRP A 224 -9.28 -9.75 5.91
N ALA A 225 -8.70 -10.41 6.92
CA ALA A 225 -7.27 -10.72 6.96
C ALA A 225 -6.84 -11.65 5.81
N ALA A 226 -7.73 -12.54 5.34
CA ALA A 226 -7.51 -13.38 4.17
C ALA A 226 -7.62 -12.61 2.85
N ALA A 227 -8.54 -11.64 2.73
CA ALA A 227 -8.72 -10.85 1.51
C ALA A 227 -7.69 -9.72 1.35
N LEU A 228 -7.23 -9.13 2.47
CA LEU A 228 -6.25 -8.04 2.49
C LEU A 228 -4.99 -8.27 1.64
N PRO A 229 -4.26 -9.40 1.75
CA PRO A 229 -3.03 -9.61 0.99
C PRO A 229 -3.28 -9.66 -0.53
N VAL A 230 -4.41 -10.23 -0.95
CA VAL A 230 -4.81 -10.30 -2.37
C VAL A 230 -5.08 -8.91 -2.92
N MET A 231 -5.87 -8.09 -2.19
CA MET A 231 -6.21 -6.73 -2.61
C MET A 231 -4.98 -5.81 -2.60
N LEU A 232 -4.11 -5.96 -1.60
CA LEU A 232 -2.91 -5.15 -1.49
C LEU A 232 -1.88 -5.49 -2.57
N LEU A 233 -1.61 -6.78 -2.82
CA LEU A 233 -0.72 -7.17 -3.92
C LEU A 233 -1.28 -6.78 -5.29
N SER A 234 -2.61 -6.84 -5.46
CA SER A 234 -3.24 -6.38 -6.70
C SER A 234 -3.01 -4.90 -6.93
N ALA A 235 -3.23 -4.07 -5.90
CA ALA A 235 -2.96 -2.65 -6.00
C ALA A 235 -1.49 -2.41 -6.38
N LEU A 236 -0.55 -3.05 -5.66
CA LEU A 236 0.90 -2.95 -5.85
C LEU A 236 1.33 -3.29 -7.29
N GLU A 237 0.80 -4.39 -7.84
CA GLU A 237 1.08 -4.81 -9.22
C GLU A 237 0.59 -3.78 -10.25
N GLU A 238 -0.56 -3.15 -10.01
CA GLU A 238 -1.11 -2.12 -10.91
C GLU A 238 -0.49 -0.73 -10.68
N ALA A 239 0.40 -0.58 -9.69
CA ALA A 239 0.96 0.70 -9.26
C ALA A 239 -0.14 1.78 -9.00
N SER A 240 -1.34 1.34 -8.60
CA SER A 240 -2.51 2.20 -8.46
C SER A 240 -3.32 1.81 -7.23
N PRO A 241 -3.71 2.76 -6.36
CA PRO A 241 -4.52 2.46 -5.18
C PRO A 241 -5.91 1.92 -5.54
N MET A 242 -6.44 2.28 -6.72
CA MET A 242 -7.73 1.78 -7.21
C MET A 242 -7.60 0.45 -7.97
N GLY A 243 -6.37 0.00 -8.22
CA GLY A 243 -6.05 -1.23 -8.96
C GLY A 243 -6.18 -2.51 -8.14
N VAL A 244 -7.24 -2.61 -7.33
CA VAL A 244 -7.41 -3.71 -6.36
C VAL A 244 -7.76 -5.06 -7.00
N LEU A 245 -7.93 -5.12 -8.32
CA LEU A 245 -8.35 -6.32 -9.06
C LEU A 245 -7.38 -6.65 -10.20
N SER A 246 -6.15 -7.05 -9.85
CA SER A 246 -5.16 -7.50 -10.84
C SER A 246 -5.46 -8.93 -11.28
N PRO A 247 -5.78 -9.19 -12.56
CA PRO A 247 -6.10 -10.54 -13.03
C PRO A 247 -4.92 -11.50 -12.84
N ARG A 248 -3.69 -10.97 -12.85
CA ARG A 248 -2.47 -11.75 -12.61
C ARG A 248 -2.43 -12.30 -11.19
N VAL A 249 -2.67 -11.47 -10.18
CA VAL A 249 -2.68 -11.88 -8.77
C VAL A 249 -3.83 -12.86 -8.51
N TRP A 250 -5.01 -12.63 -9.07
CA TRP A 250 -6.14 -13.56 -8.95
C TRP A 250 -5.87 -14.91 -9.63
N SER A 251 -5.24 -14.90 -10.81
CA SER A 251 -4.85 -16.15 -11.49
C SER A 251 -3.84 -16.96 -10.67
N SER A 252 -2.95 -16.27 -9.94
CA SER A 252 -1.96 -16.91 -9.07
C SER A 252 -2.59 -17.70 -7.92
N LEU A 253 -3.76 -17.27 -7.43
CA LEU A 253 -4.49 -17.95 -6.36
C LEU A 253 -4.91 -19.37 -6.79
N VAL A 254 -5.25 -19.53 -8.07
CA VAL A 254 -5.67 -20.80 -8.67
C VAL A 254 -4.48 -21.61 -9.17
N ARG A 255 -3.50 -20.95 -9.82
CA ARG A 255 -2.33 -21.61 -10.42
C ARG A 255 -1.30 -22.06 -9.38
N ARG A 256 -1.14 -21.32 -8.28
CA ARG A 256 -0.09 -21.53 -7.27
C ARG A 256 -0.66 -21.59 -5.85
N PRO A 257 -1.67 -22.44 -5.56
CA PRO A 257 -2.37 -22.44 -4.27
C PRO A 257 -1.46 -22.80 -3.08
N LEU A 258 -0.39 -23.57 -3.33
CA LEU A 258 0.54 -24.00 -2.28
C LEU A 258 1.28 -22.81 -1.64
N HIS A 259 1.70 -21.82 -2.43
CA HIS A 259 2.40 -20.62 -1.92
C HIS A 259 1.47 -19.76 -1.06
N TRP A 260 0.22 -19.58 -1.51
CA TRP A 260 -0.82 -18.90 -0.74
C TRP A 260 -1.14 -19.64 0.56
N ALA A 261 -1.32 -20.96 0.50
CA ALA A 261 -1.60 -21.78 1.68
C ALA A 261 -0.47 -21.68 2.72
N LEU A 262 0.79 -21.69 2.29
CA LEU A 262 1.94 -21.55 3.18
C LEU A 262 1.99 -20.15 3.84
N PHE A 263 1.71 -19.09 3.05
CA PHE A 263 1.60 -17.73 3.57
C PHE A 263 0.50 -17.61 4.65
N TYR A 264 -0.70 -18.14 4.37
CA TYR A 264 -1.80 -18.10 5.33
C TYR A 264 -1.52 -18.95 6.57
N ALA A 265 -0.90 -20.12 6.42
CA ALA A 265 -0.50 -20.95 7.55
C ALA A 265 0.49 -20.23 8.47
N MET A 266 1.53 -19.59 7.91
CA MET A 266 2.50 -18.82 8.70
C MET A 266 1.87 -17.60 9.36
N SER A 267 1.04 -16.86 8.63
CA SER A 267 0.31 -15.71 9.17
C SER A 267 -0.61 -16.13 10.33
N ALA A 268 -1.33 -17.25 10.17
CA ALA A 268 -2.18 -17.80 11.21
C ALA A 268 -1.38 -18.23 12.45
N LEU A 269 -0.21 -18.83 12.29
CA LEU A 269 0.67 -19.18 13.41
C LEU A 269 1.14 -17.95 14.19
N ILE A 270 1.53 -16.88 13.49
CA ILE A 270 1.95 -15.62 14.13
C ILE A 270 0.79 -14.99 14.90
N VAL A 271 -0.39 -14.94 14.30
CA VAL A 271 -1.59 -14.41 14.97
C VAL A 271 -1.99 -15.28 16.15
N ALA A 272 -1.97 -16.60 16.01
CA ALA A 272 -2.27 -17.54 17.10
C ALA A 272 -1.30 -17.38 18.28
N PHE A 273 -0.01 -17.19 17.99
CA PHE A 273 1.00 -16.90 19.00
C PHE A 273 0.75 -15.55 19.69
N ALA A 274 0.41 -14.51 18.94
CA ALA A 274 0.06 -13.21 19.51
C ALA A 274 -1.18 -13.29 20.41
N VAL A 275 -2.23 -13.99 19.97
CA VAL A 275 -3.48 -14.18 20.73
C VAL A 275 -3.24 -15.04 21.97
N SER A 276 -2.44 -16.10 21.91
CA SER A 276 -2.16 -16.94 23.07
C SER A 276 -1.44 -16.18 24.17
N LEU A 277 -0.52 -15.27 23.82
CA LEU A 277 0.13 -14.37 24.78
C LEU A 277 -0.86 -13.42 25.46
N VAL A 278 -1.84 -12.88 24.72
CA VAL A 278 -2.91 -12.04 25.29
C VAL A 278 -3.74 -12.80 26.31
N VAL A 279 -4.15 -14.02 25.94
CA VAL A 279 -4.98 -14.87 26.80
C VAL A 279 -4.22 -15.29 28.05
N ALA A 280 -2.92 -15.59 27.94
CA ALA A 280 -2.07 -15.98 29.06
C ALA A 280 -1.79 -14.83 30.04
N ALA A 281 -1.79 -13.58 29.58
CA ALA A 281 -1.43 -12.41 30.39
C ALA A 281 -2.37 -11.21 30.13
N PRO A 282 -3.64 -11.26 30.57
CA PRO A 282 -4.60 -10.17 30.31
C PRO A 282 -4.23 -8.85 31.00
N ALA A 283 -3.48 -8.90 32.11
CA ALA A 283 -2.94 -7.70 32.75
C ALA A 283 -1.86 -7.00 31.89
N ALA A 284 -1.27 -7.71 30.93
CA ALA A 284 -0.23 -7.20 30.03
C ALA A 284 -0.80 -6.61 28.74
N VAL A 285 -2.10 -6.31 28.67
CA VAL A 285 -2.74 -5.66 27.49
C VAL A 285 -2.01 -4.38 27.07
N ASN A 286 -1.43 -3.65 28.01
CA ASN A 286 -0.62 -2.46 27.72
C ASN A 286 0.69 -2.77 26.96
N PHE A 287 1.22 -3.98 27.06
CA PHE A 287 2.38 -4.47 26.29
C PHE A 287 1.99 -5.03 24.92
N LEU A 288 0.71 -4.95 24.54
CA LEU A 288 0.25 -5.39 23.21
C LEU A 288 0.74 -4.49 22.09
N ALA A 289 0.91 -3.19 22.34
CA ALA A 289 1.34 -2.26 21.32
C ALA A 289 2.65 -2.70 20.61
N PRO A 290 3.77 -2.96 21.32
CA PRO A 290 4.99 -3.42 20.68
C PRO A 290 4.87 -4.78 20.01
N MET A 291 4.09 -5.69 20.60
CA MET A 291 3.85 -7.01 20.01
C MET A 291 3.05 -6.90 18.71
N PHE A 292 2.01 -6.08 18.68
CA PHE A 292 1.19 -5.83 17.49
C PHE A 292 2.03 -5.22 16.36
N VAL A 293 2.85 -4.21 16.67
CA VAL A 293 3.75 -3.62 15.65
C VAL A 293 4.73 -4.67 15.14
N ALA A 294 5.35 -5.48 16.00
CA ALA A 294 6.26 -6.54 15.58
C ALA A 294 5.56 -7.56 14.67
N VAL A 295 4.38 -8.06 15.07
CA VAL A 295 3.56 -8.98 14.28
C VAL A 295 3.19 -8.38 12.93
N SER A 296 2.80 -7.11 12.88
CA SER A 296 2.47 -6.44 11.62
C SER A 296 3.69 -6.35 10.70
N LEU A 297 4.88 -6.01 11.20
CA LEU A 297 6.10 -5.94 10.40
C LEU A 297 6.48 -7.33 9.84
N VAL A 298 6.34 -8.39 10.65
CA VAL A 298 6.54 -9.77 10.17
C VAL A 298 5.52 -10.09 9.08
N TYR A 299 4.23 -9.78 9.28
CA TYR A 299 3.18 -10.04 8.30
C TYR A 299 3.44 -9.37 6.96
N PHE A 300 3.76 -8.07 6.95
CA PHE A 300 4.09 -7.33 5.73
C PHE A 300 5.40 -7.82 5.08
N ARG A 301 6.38 -8.26 5.86
CA ARG A 301 7.58 -8.94 5.33
C ARG A 301 7.21 -10.25 4.61
N LEU A 302 6.38 -11.10 5.21
CA LEU A 302 5.90 -12.33 4.58
C LEU A 302 5.11 -12.03 3.30
N LEU A 303 4.35 -10.94 3.29
CA LEU A 303 3.57 -10.52 2.11
C LEU A 303 4.47 -10.12 0.94
N GLY A 304 5.52 -9.34 1.18
CA GLY A 304 6.45 -9.01 0.09
C GLY A 304 7.26 -10.22 -0.39
N LEU A 305 7.64 -11.13 0.50
CA LEU A 305 8.26 -12.40 0.10
C LEU A 305 7.31 -13.28 -0.74
N LEU A 306 6.00 -13.26 -0.46
CA LEU A 306 5.01 -13.90 -1.31
C LEU A 306 4.98 -13.25 -2.70
N GLY A 307 5.01 -11.92 -2.77
CA GLY A 307 5.11 -11.18 -4.03
C GLY A 307 6.32 -11.62 -4.88
N TRP A 308 7.50 -11.73 -4.26
CA TRP A 308 8.71 -12.20 -4.91
C TRP A 308 8.57 -13.64 -5.46
N TRP A 309 7.99 -14.55 -4.68
CA TRP A 309 7.73 -15.92 -5.13
C TRP A 309 6.76 -16.00 -6.29
N LEU A 310 5.68 -15.22 -6.23
CA LEU A 310 4.70 -15.18 -7.30
C LEU A 310 5.34 -14.66 -8.59
N SER A 311 6.17 -13.61 -8.53
CA SER A 311 6.83 -13.07 -9.72
C SER A 311 7.79 -14.07 -10.38
N GLU A 312 8.58 -14.80 -9.58
CA GLU A 312 9.51 -15.81 -10.11
C GLU A 312 8.74 -16.97 -10.75
N SER A 313 7.76 -17.51 -10.02
CA SER A 313 6.99 -18.68 -10.50
C SER A 313 6.12 -18.40 -11.72
N MET A 314 5.76 -17.14 -11.98
CA MET A 314 5.01 -16.77 -13.18
C MET A 314 5.93 -16.54 -14.38
N ALA A 315 7.17 -16.08 -14.16
CA ALA A 315 8.16 -15.97 -15.23
C ALA A 315 8.51 -17.34 -15.80
N ASP A 316 8.68 -18.35 -14.93
CA ASP A 316 8.93 -19.74 -15.34
C ASP A 316 7.81 -20.30 -16.25
N ASP A 317 6.54 -19.99 -15.94
CA ASP A 317 5.39 -20.46 -16.75
C ASP A 317 5.37 -19.80 -18.15
N GLU A 318 5.75 -18.52 -18.25
CA GLU A 318 5.81 -17.79 -19.53
C GLU A 318 6.95 -18.32 -20.43
N GLU A 319 8.10 -18.68 -19.84
CA GLU A 319 9.21 -19.31 -20.56
C GLU A 319 8.85 -20.72 -21.06
N ASP A 320 8.23 -21.54 -20.20
CA ASP A 320 7.76 -22.89 -20.55
C ASP A 320 6.68 -22.87 -21.66
N GLU A 321 5.79 -21.86 -21.66
CA GLU A 321 4.78 -21.68 -22.71
C GLU A 321 5.42 -21.25 -24.04
N ALA A 322 6.44 -20.38 -24.00
CA ALA A 322 7.17 -19.93 -25.18
C ALA A 322 8.01 -21.04 -25.83
N GLU A 323 8.57 -21.97 -25.05
CA GLU A 323 9.29 -23.13 -25.59
C GLU A 323 8.36 -24.16 -26.26
N ARG A 324 7.06 -24.15 -25.93
CA ARG A 324 6.06 -25.08 -26.49
C ARG A 324 5.36 -24.56 -27.76
N SER A 325 5.44 -23.27 -28.04
CA SER A 325 4.80 -22.63 -29.21
C SER A 325 5.71 -22.61 -30.44
#